data_AF-A0A925H7T9-F1
#
_entry.id   AF-A0A925H7T9-F1
#
_cell.length_a   1.000
_cell.length_b   1.000
_cell.length_c   1.000
_cell.angle_alpha   90.00
_cell.angle_beta   90.00
_cell.angle_gamma   90.00
#
_symmetry.space_group_name_H-M   'P 1'
#
loop_
_entity.id
_entity.type
_entity.pdbx_description
1 polymer ?
#
loop_
_entity_poly.entity_id
_entity_poly.type
_entity_poly.pdbx_seq_one_letter_code
_entity_poly.pdbx_strand_id
1 'polypeptide(L)'
;MWKELVVAAAAFAAGLINSIAGGGTLVSFPALLWMGRDAVLANATSTVALLPASLAGVFGFRRELKGGARWVLLFGTPSLLGGVLGAALLLQTPPATFARLVPYLILFATLLIALQEPLSRRMRGGEDGEEDEPSSKWRAGAVVFQFFVGVYGGYFGAGIGILMLAALGLLGFTDMHRMNALKNLLAVGINGIAAVYFIASGAVIWSDVLLMTFAAIAGAYAGTRLAYRLGRRFVRIVVIVIGLVMSVSLFFR
;
A
#
# COMPACT_ATOMS: atom_id res chain seq x y z
N MET A 1 28.69 0.57 -1.17
CA MET A 1 28.53 1.95 -0.68
C MET A 1 27.54 2.81 -1.46
N TRP A 2 27.82 3.32 -2.68
CA TRP A 2 26.85 4.21 -3.38
C TRP A 2 25.48 3.54 -3.59
N LYS A 3 25.48 2.25 -3.91
CA LYS A 3 24.27 1.44 -4.09
C LYS A 3 23.39 1.39 -2.85
N GLU A 4 23.99 1.13 -1.68
CA GLU A 4 23.29 1.09 -0.40
C GLU A 4 22.71 2.47 -0.03
N LEU A 5 23.45 3.56 -0.28
CA LEU A 5 22.97 4.92 0.01
C LEU A 5 21.70 5.27 -0.78
N VAL A 6 21.63 4.88 -2.06
CA VAL A 6 20.43 5.09 -2.89
C VAL A 6 19.25 4.29 -2.35
N VAL A 7 19.45 3.01 -2.00
CA VAL A 7 18.40 2.15 -1.43
C VAL A 7 17.92 2.69 -0.07
N ALA A 8 18.84 3.13 0.78
CA ALA A 8 18.50 3.74 2.07
C ALA A 8 17.72 5.05 1.88
N ALA A 9 18.15 5.93 0.98
CA ALA A 9 17.44 7.18 0.69
C ALA A 9 16.03 6.91 0.12
N ALA A 10 15.90 5.94 -0.79
CA ALA A 10 14.61 5.54 -1.35
C ALA A 10 13.69 4.93 -0.28
N ALA A 11 14.23 4.09 0.62
CA ALA A 11 13.47 3.52 1.73
C ALA A 11 13.06 4.57 2.77
N PHE A 12 13.93 5.54 3.06
CA PHE A 12 13.59 6.70 3.89
C PHE A 12 12.46 7.52 3.27
N ALA A 13 12.57 7.85 1.99
CA ALA A 13 11.52 8.56 1.26
C ALA A 13 10.21 7.74 1.24
N ALA A 14 10.29 6.43 1.02
CA ALA A 14 9.15 5.52 1.06
C ALA A 14 8.48 5.53 2.44
N GLY A 15 9.24 5.43 3.53
CA GLY A 15 8.70 5.51 4.90
C GLY A 15 8.02 6.85 5.18
N LEU A 16 8.66 7.96 4.78
CA LEU A 16 8.10 9.30 4.89
C LEU A 16 6.77 9.41 4.15
N ILE A 17 6.74 9.00 2.88
CA ILE A 17 5.55 9.01 2.04
C ILE A 17 4.46 8.12 2.62
N ASN A 18 4.81 6.92 3.10
CA ASN A 18 3.84 5.97 3.62
C ASN A 18 3.14 6.52 4.87
N SER A 19 3.87 7.24 5.73
CA SER A 19 3.30 7.88 6.92
C SER A 19 2.30 9.01 6.61
N ILE A 20 2.39 9.65 5.43
CA ILE A 20 1.58 10.82 5.08
C ILE A 20 0.45 10.47 4.10
N ALA A 21 0.76 9.70 3.06
CA ALA A 21 -0.11 9.48 1.90
C ALA A 21 -0.33 7.99 1.53
N GLY A 22 0.48 7.05 2.04
CA GLY A 22 0.27 5.61 1.84
C GLY A 22 0.70 5.05 0.47
N GLY A 23 1.79 5.56 -0.10
CA GLY A 23 2.32 5.17 -1.43
C GLY A 23 3.82 4.89 -1.47
N GLY A 24 4.44 4.56 -0.33
CA GLY A 24 5.91 4.48 -0.21
C GLY A 24 6.56 3.47 -1.16
N THR A 25 5.88 2.37 -1.45
CA THR A 25 6.35 1.31 -2.36
C THR A 25 6.63 1.81 -3.77
N LEU A 26 5.97 2.88 -4.23
CA LEU A 26 6.20 3.48 -5.55
C LEU A 26 7.59 4.11 -5.69
N VAL A 27 8.27 4.37 -4.57
CA VAL A 27 9.62 4.97 -4.56
C VAL A 27 10.68 3.92 -4.27
N SER A 28 10.47 3.06 -3.27
CA SER A 28 11.47 2.05 -2.87
C SER A 28 11.66 0.96 -3.94
N PHE A 29 10.58 0.49 -4.56
CA PHE A 29 10.64 -0.63 -5.48
C PHE A 29 11.44 -0.32 -6.77
N PRO A 30 11.19 0.80 -7.47
CA PRO A 30 11.96 1.11 -8.66
C PRO A 30 13.44 1.42 -8.38
N ALA A 31 13.76 1.96 -7.20
CA ALA A 31 15.14 2.14 -6.78
C ALA A 31 15.87 0.79 -6.72
N LEU A 32 15.26 -0.26 -6.15
CA LEU A 32 15.84 -1.61 -6.12
C LEU A 32 16.04 -2.19 -7.52
N LEU A 33 15.07 -2.01 -8.43
CA LEU A 33 15.21 -2.40 -9.84
C LEU A 33 16.43 -1.73 -10.50
N TRP A 34 16.59 -0.42 -10.30
CA TRP A 34 17.75 0.32 -10.82
C TRP A 34 19.08 -0.14 -10.22
N MET A 35 19.07 -0.68 -9.01
CA MET A 35 20.27 -1.27 -8.41
C MET A 35 20.65 -2.63 -9.02
N GLY A 36 19.84 -3.15 -9.94
CA GLY A 36 20.01 -4.44 -10.61
C GLY A 36 19.43 -5.61 -9.84
N ARG A 37 18.52 -5.35 -8.89
CA ARG A 37 17.79 -6.42 -8.20
C ARG A 37 16.71 -6.98 -9.10
N ASP A 38 16.52 -8.30 -9.01
CA ASP A 38 15.41 -8.99 -9.65
C ASP A 38 14.06 -8.37 -9.23
N ALA A 39 13.13 -8.22 -10.18
CA ALA A 39 11.88 -7.53 -9.94
C ALA A 39 11.03 -8.22 -8.85
N VAL A 40 10.99 -9.55 -8.82
CA VAL A 40 10.20 -10.29 -7.82
C VAL A 40 10.85 -10.12 -6.44
N LEU A 41 12.18 -10.32 -6.35
CA LEU A 41 12.92 -10.16 -5.10
C LEU A 41 12.88 -8.72 -4.57
N ALA A 42 12.93 -7.73 -5.46
CA ALA A 42 12.84 -6.31 -5.10
C ALA A 42 11.48 -5.99 -4.46
N ASN A 43 10.39 -6.49 -5.03
CA ASN A 43 9.05 -6.26 -4.48
C ASN A 43 8.87 -6.97 -3.13
N ALA A 44 9.29 -8.24 -3.05
CA ALA A 44 9.26 -9.02 -1.81
C ALA A 44 10.08 -8.35 -0.70
N THR A 45 11.32 -7.96 -1.00
CA THR A 45 12.22 -7.26 -0.08
C THR A 45 11.62 -5.93 0.40
N SER A 46 11.06 -5.12 -0.51
CA SER A 46 10.41 -3.86 -0.14
C SER A 46 9.17 -4.08 0.74
N THR A 47 8.40 -5.15 0.49
CA THR A 47 7.21 -5.48 1.29
C THR A 47 7.60 -5.82 2.72
N VAL A 48 8.60 -6.68 2.89
CA VAL A 48 9.11 -7.05 4.21
C VAL A 48 9.71 -5.84 4.94
N ALA A 49 10.52 -5.04 4.25
CA ALA A 49 11.23 -3.92 4.87
C ALA A 49 10.32 -2.78 5.33
N LEU A 50 9.21 -2.52 4.62
CA LEU A 50 8.28 -1.43 4.96
C LEU A 50 7.19 -1.87 5.95
N LEU A 51 7.06 -3.17 6.23
CA LEU A 51 6.03 -3.70 7.12
C LEU A 51 6.15 -3.16 8.57
N PRO A 52 7.33 -3.10 9.21
CA PRO A 52 7.45 -2.57 10.58
C PRO A 52 7.01 -1.11 10.71
N ALA A 53 7.38 -0.27 9.73
CA ALA A 53 6.95 1.13 9.69
C ALA A 53 5.42 1.25 9.52
N SER A 54 4.81 0.36 8.75
CA SER A 54 3.36 0.32 8.54
C SER A 54 2.61 -0.16 9.79
N LEU A 55 3.13 -1.18 10.47
CA LEU A 55 2.62 -1.68 11.76
C LEU A 55 2.60 -0.58 12.82
N ALA A 56 3.69 0.17 12.95
CA ALA A 56 3.77 1.31 13.88
C ALA A 56 2.68 2.37 13.61
N GLY A 57 2.34 2.61 12.34
CA GLY A 57 1.24 3.49 11.95
C GLY A 57 -0.13 2.99 12.42
N VAL A 58 -0.41 1.69 12.31
CA VAL A 58 -1.69 1.10 12.75
C VAL A 58 -1.85 1.15 14.27
N PHE A 59 -0.78 0.95 15.04
CA PHE A 59 -0.82 1.08 16.51
C PHE A 59 -1.31 2.47 16.97
N GLY A 60 -1.05 3.51 16.19
CA GLY A 60 -1.55 4.87 16.44
C GLY A 60 -3.08 4.99 16.32
N PHE A 61 -3.71 4.18 15.48
CA PHE A 61 -5.16 4.23 15.18
C PHE A 61 -5.99 3.19 15.96
N ARG A 62 -5.43 2.60 17.02
CA ARG A 62 -6.09 1.53 17.78
C ARG A 62 -7.36 1.97 18.51
N ARG A 63 -7.51 3.26 18.81
CA ARG A 63 -8.68 3.79 19.53
C ARG A 63 -9.88 3.92 18.60
N GLU A 64 -9.61 4.25 17.35
CA GLU A 64 -10.56 4.46 16.25
C GLU A 64 -11.11 3.12 15.71
N LEU A 65 -10.41 2.01 15.97
CA LEU A 65 -10.85 0.65 15.63
C LEU A 65 -11.85 0.04 16.65
N LYS A 66 -12.06 0.67 17.81
CA LYS A 66 -13.00 0.17 18.82
C LYS A 66 -14.43 0.17 18.27
N GLY A 67 -15.10 -0.98 18.34
CA GLY A 67 -16.47 -1.18 17.81
C GLY A 67 -16.52 -1.65 16.34
N GLY A 68 -15.38 -1.71 15.63
CA GLY A 68 -15.31 -2.11 14.22
C GLY A 68 -15.01 -3.59 13.96
N ALA A 69 -14.96 -4.45 14.98
CA ALA A 69 -14.46 -5.84 14.88
C ALA A 69 -15.20 -6.68 13.82
N ARG A 70 -16.53 -6.50 13.67
CA ARG A 70 -17.33 -7.16 12.62
C ARG A 70 -16.81 -6.84 11.23
N TRP A 71 -16.48 -5.59 10.95
CA TRP A 71 -15.98 -5.14 9.65
C TRP A 71 -14.54 -5.55 9.41
N VAL A 72 -13.72 -5.56 10.47
CA VAL A 72 -12.36 -6.13 10.42
C VAL A 72 -12.41 -7.60 10.05
N LEU A 73 -13.32 -8.40 10.61
CA LEU A 73 -13.45 -9.82 10.25
C LEU A 73 -14.03 -10.00 8.84
N LEU A 74 -15.08 -9.26 8.51
CA LEU A 74 -15.76 -9.37 7.21
C LEU A 74 -14.84 -9.04 6.03
N PHE A 75 -13.99 -8.01 6.17
CA PHE A 75 -13.03 -7.64 5.13
C PHE A 75 -11.64 -8.23 5.36
N GLY A 76 -11.28 -8.59 6.58
CA GLY A 76 -9.99 -9.17 6.92
C GLY A 76 -9.79 -10.53 6.27
N THR A 77 -10.75 -11.44 6.40
CA THR A 77 -10.67 -12.78 5.81
C THR A 77 -10.45 -12.77 4.29
N PRO A 78 -11.28 -12.09 3.46
CA PRO A 78 -11.03 -12.02 2.03
C PRO A 78 -9.72 -11.29 1.70
N SER A 79 -9.33 -10.27 2.47
CA SER A 79 -8.06 -9.57 2.29
C SER A 79 -6.86 -10.48 2.51
N LEU A 80 -6.87 -11.27 3.58
CA LEU A 80 -5.79 -12.19 3.92
C LEU A 80 -5.69 -13.33 2.91
N LEU A 81 -6.82 -13.94 2.54
CA LEU A 81 -6.87 -14.97 1.50
C LEU A 81 -6.39 -14.43 0.15
N GLY A 82 -6.86 -13.25 -0.23
CA GLY A 82 -6.39 -12.54 -1.41
C GLY A 82 -4.89 -12.25 -1.33
N GLY A 83 -4.40 -11.77 -0.18
CA GLY A 83 -2.98 -11.47 0.05
C GLY A 83 -2.08 -12.68 -0.12
N VAL A 84 -2.48 -13.85 0.40
CA VAL A 84 -1.78 -15.12 0.18
C VAL A 84 -1.75 -15.47 -1.31
N LEU A 85 -2.90 -15.41 -1.99
CA LEU A 85 -2.98 -15.71 -3.41
C LEU A 85 -2.14 -14.75 -4.25
N GLY A 86 -2.16 -13.46 -3.93
CA GLY A 86 -1.35 -12.43 -4.58
C GLY A 86 0.15 -12.67 -4.40
N ALA A 87 0.58 -12.99 -3.19
CA ALA A 87 1.98 -13.32 -2.91
C ALA A 87 2.43 -14.59 -3.64
N ALA A 88 1.59 -15.62 -3.66
CA ALA A 88 1.84 -16.84 -4.42
C ALA A 88 1.94 -16.57 -5.93
N LEU A 89 1.03 -15.76 -6.49
CA LEU A 89 1.08 -15.35 -7.88
C LEU A 89 2.35 -14.56 -8.22
N LEU A 90 2.82 -13.69 -7.31
CA LEU A 90 4.06 -12.95 -7.51
C LEU A 90 5.26 -13.90 -7.63
N LEU A 91 5.39 -14.85 -6.70
CA LEU A 91 6.53 -15.80 -6.72
C LEU A 91 6.47 -16.78 -7.88
N GLN A 92 5.27 -17.09 -8.40
CA GLN A 92 5.11 -17.90 -9.60
C GLN A 92 5.28 -17.10 -10.90
N THR A 93 5.27 -15.77 -10.84
CA THR A 93 5.46 -14.93 -12.02
C THR A 93 6.95 -14.90 -12.38
N PRO A 94 7.34 -15.24 -13.62
CA PRO A 94 8.73 -15.08 -14.05
C PRO A 94 9.19 -13.63 -13.91
N PRO A 95 10.40 -13.36 -13.39
CA PRO A 95 10.82 -11.99 -13.13
C PRO A 95 10.81 -11.05 -14.34
N ALA A 96 11.11 -11.58 -15.53
CA ALA A 96 11.01 -10.83 -16.78
C ALA A 96 9.57 -10.41 -17.09
N THR A 97 8.60 -11.29 -16.84
CA THR A 97 7.17 -10.97 -17.00
C THR A 97 6.73 -9.93 -15.99
N PHE A 98 7.12 -10.09 -14.72
CA PHE A 98 6.79 -9.10 -13.69
C PHE A 98 7.41 -7.74 -14.00
N ALA A 99 8.68 -7.69 -14.40
CA ALA A 99 9.36 -6.45 -14.81
C ALA A 99 8.64 -5.71 -15.95
N ARG A 100 8.03 -6.44 -16.90
CA ARG A 100 7.19 -5.84 -17.96
C ARG A 100 5.86 -5.31 -17.46
N LEU A 101 5.30 -5.91 -16.40
CA LEU A 101 4.04 -5.45 -15.77
C LEU A 101 4.25 -4.24 -14.87
N VAL A 102 5.44 -4.10 -14.27
CA VAL A 102 5.79 -3.03 -13.33
C VAL A 102 5.41 -1.61 -13.79
N PRO A 103 5.73 -1.16 -15.02
CA PRO A 103 5.39 0.19 -15.45
C PRO A 103 3.88 0.46 -15.40
N TYR A 104 3.07 -0.54 -15.77
CA TYR A 104 1.61 -0.49 -15.72
C TYR A 104 1.10 -0.50 -14.27
N LEU A 105 1.69 -1.32 -13.40
CA LEU A 105 1.33 -1.38 -11.98
C LEU A 105 1.63 -0.05 -11.26
N ILE A 106 2.79 0.55 -11.54
CA ILE A 106 3.17 1.86 -11.01
C ILE A 106 2.22 2.93 -11.55
N LEU A 107 1.92 2.92 -12.86
CA LEU A 107 0.99 3.87 -13.45
C LEU A 107 -0.40 3.75 -12.82
N PHE A 108 -0.91 2.52 -12.69
CA PHE A 108 -2.19 2.24 -12.08
C PHE A 108 -2.25 2.75 -10.63
N ALA A 109 -1.26 2.41 -9.80
CA ALA A 109 -1.16 2.90 -8.43
C ALA A 109 -1.04 4.43 -8.36
N THR A 110 -0.32 5.05 -9.30
CA THR A 110 -0.18 6.50 -9.41
C THR A 110 -1.50 7.17 -9.75
N LEU A 111 -2.25 6.62 -10.71
CA LEU A 111 -3.59 7.08 -11.08
C LEU A 111 -4.55 6.94 -9.91
N LEU A 112 -4.50 5.84 -9.17
CA LEU A 112 -5.30 5.70 -7.94
C LEU A 112 -4.98 6.82 -6.95
N ILE A 113 -3.71 7.12 -6.70
CA ILE A 113 -3.27 8.21 -5.81
C ILE A 113 -3.78 9.58 -6.30
N ALA A 114 -3.75 9.83 -7.60
CA ALA A 114 -4.32 11.05 -8.19
C ALA A 114 -5.84 11.14 -7.99
N LEU A 115 -6.55 10.01 -8.15
CA LEU A 115 -8.01 9.93 -8.00
C LEU A 115 -8.49 9.92 -6.55
N GLN A 116 -7.61 9.72 -5.57
CA GLN A 116 -7.99 9.63 -4.15
C GLN A 116 -8.68 10.92 -3.66
N GLU A 117 -8.23 12.10 -4.07
CA GLU A 117 -8.80 13.37 -3.62
C GLU A 117 -10.22 13.64 -4.15
N PRO A 118 -10.48 13.59 -5.47
CA PRO A 118 -11.82 13.80 -5.98
C PRO A 118 -12.80 12.74 -5.48
N LEU A 119 -12.34 11.49 -5.31
CA LEU A 119 -13.16 10.42 -4.74
C LEU A 119 -13.50 10.73 -3.27
N SER A 120 -12.50 11.02 -2.45
CA SER A 120 -12.71 11.37 -1.04
C SER A 120 -13.57 12.63 -0.87
N ARG A 121 -13.46 13.63 -1.75
CA ARG A 121 -14.32 14.83 -1.71
C ARG A 121 -15.77 14.51 -2.07
N ARG A 122 -16.02 13.70 -3.12
CA ARG A 122 -17.39 13.27 -3.47
C ARG A 122 -18.05 12.50 -2.34
N MET A 123 -17.29 11.68 -1.62
CA MET A 123 -17.79 10.91 -0.48
C MET A 123 -18.05 11.77 0.77
N ARG A 124 -17.34 12.90 0.90
CA ARG A 124 -17.57 13.89 1.98
C ARG A 124 -18.79 14.77 1.73
N GLY A 125 -19.27 14.88 0.49
CA GLY A 125 -20.43 15.71 0.13
C GLY A 125 -21.80 15.02 0.29
N GLY A 126 -21.82 13.75 0.71
CA GLY A 126 -23.04 13.07 1.15
C GLY A 126 -23.20 13.22 2.66
N GLU A 127 -23.44 14.44 3.13
CA GLU A 127 -24.01 14.66 4.45
C GLU A 127 -25.51 14.35 4.36
N ASP A 128 -25.99 13.57 5.33
CA ASP A 128 -27.40 13.28 5.61
C ASP A 128 -28.17 12.44 4.57
N GLY A 129 -27.87 11.14 4.55
CA GLY A 129 -28.80 10.12 4.05
C GLY A 129 -28.90 9.00 5.07
N GLU A 130 -30.13 8.67 5.49
CA GLU A 130 -30.43 7.62 6.47
C GLU A 130 -29.59 6.35 6.22
N GLU A 131 -29.05 5.77 7.32
CA GLU A 131 -28.24 4.55 7.32
C GLU A 131 -29.08 3.33 6.91
N ASP A 132 -29.49 3.24 5.65
CA ASP A 132 -30.01 2.00 5.10
C ASP A 132 -28.87 0.99 5.06
N GLU A 133 -28.97 -0.07 5.88
CA GLU A 133 -28.01 -1.18 5.84
C GLU A 133 -27.86 -1.64 4.39
N PRO A 134 -26.63 -1.61 3.82
CA PRO A 134 -26.45 -1.91 2.41
C PRO A 134 -27.04 -3.28 2.09
N SER A 135 -27.81 -3.37 0.99
CA SER A 135 -28.45 -4.61 0.56
C SER A 135 -27.47 -5.78 0.61
N SER A 136 -27.91 -6.96 1.07
CA SER A 136 -27.05 -8.13 1.23
C SER A 136 -26.23 -8.48 -0.02
N LYS A 137 -26.80 -8.23 -1.22
CA LYS A 137 -26.11 -8.40 -2.51
C LYS A 137 -24.95 -7.42 -2.70
N TRP A 138 -25.10 -6.19 -2.24
CA TRP A 138 -24.07 -5.16 -2.32
C TRP A 138 -22.92 -5.44 -1.34
N ARG A 139 -23.25 -5.88 -0.12
CA ARG A 139 -22.26 -6.38 0.85
C ARG A 139 -21.44 -7.54 0.28
N ALA A 140 -22.08 -8.52 -0.36
CA ALA A 140 -21.39 -9.62 -1.01
C ALA A 140 -20.45 -9.12 -2.12
N GLY A 141 -20.91 -8.18 -2.96
CA GLY A 141 -20.09 -7.56 -4.02
C GLY A 141 -18.84 -6.87 -3.47
N ALA A 142 -18.95 -6.14 -2.37
CA ALA A 142 -17.80 -5.46 -1.78
C ALA A 142 -16.80 -6.44 -1.10
N VAL A 143 -17.29 -7.54 -0.51
CA VAL A 143 -16.43 -8.61 0.04
C VAL A 143 -15.63 -9.26 -1.09
N VAL A 144 -16.27 -9.57 -2.21
CA VAL A 144 -15.60 -10.11 -3.41
C VAL A 144 -14.60 -9.10 -3.97
N PHE A 145 -14.97 -7.83 -4.07
CA PHE A 145 -14.06 -6.78 -4.49
C PHE A 145 -12.85 -6.68 -3.55
N GLN A 146 -13.07 -6.73 -2.23
CA GLN A 146 -11.99 -6.71 -1.24
C GLN A 146 -11.04 -7.90 -1.39
N PHE A 147 -11.54 -9.09 -1.76
CA PHE A 147 -10.68 -10.23 -2.08
C PHE A 147 -9.71 -9.89 -3.22
N PHE A 148 -10.19 -9.32 -4.33
CA PHE A 148 -9.33 -8.89 -5.45
C PHE A 148 -8.38 -7.76 -5.06
N VAL A 149 -8.79 -6.85 -4.18
CA VAL A 149 -7.89 -5.85 -3.59
C VAL A 149 -6.79 -6.52 -2.77
N GLY A 150 -7.11 -7.57 -2.03
CA GLY A 150 -6.15 -8.44 -1.33
C GLY A 150 -5.18 -9.10 -2.29
N VAL A 151 -5.66 -9.68 -3.40
CA VAL A 151 -4.81 -10.29 -4.45
C VAL A 151 -3.84 -9.27 -5.03
N TYR A 152 -4.33 -8.12 -5.47
CA TYR A 152 -3.48 -7.04 -5.96
C TYR A 152 -2.48 -6.57 -4.89
N GLY A 153 -2.91 -6.49 -3.62
CA GLY A 153 -2.05 -6.06 -2.53
C GLY A 153 -0.97 -7.05 -2.14
N GLY A 154 -1.25 -8.36 -2.18
CA GLY A 154 -0.24 -9.39 -1.99
C GLY A 154 0.74 -9.47 -3.18
N TYR A 155 0.27 -9.13 -4.39
CA TYR A 155 1.08 -9.17 -5.61
C TYR A 155 2.03 -7.97 -5.72
N PHE A 156 1.53 -6.74 -5.54
CA PHE A 156 2.31 -5.51 -5.73
C PHE A 156 2.26 -4.53 -4.55
N GLY A 157 1.16 -4.50 -3.79
CA GLY A 157 1.06 -3.71 -2.55
C GLY A 157 0.90 -2.18 -2.73
N ALA A 158 1.38 -1.59 -3.82
CA ALA A 158 1.33 -0.13 -4.00
C ALA A 158 -0.09 0.39 -4.32
N GLY A 159 -0.53 1.45 -3.66
CA GLY A 159 -1.84 2.08 -3.92
C GLY A 159 -3.06 1.28 -3.43
N ILE A 160 -2.87 0.12 -2.79
CA ILE A 160 -3.96 -0.77 -2.31
C ILE A 160 -4.92 -0.05 -1.38
N GLY A 161 -4.39 0.91 -0.61
CA GLY A 161 -5.16 1.66 0.35
C GLY A 161 -6.24 2.52 -0.28
N ILE A 162 -6.16 2.83 -1.58
CA ILE A 162 -7.16 3.65 -2.28
C ILE A 162 -8.26 2.76 -2.83
N LEU A 163 -7.89 1.57 -3.33
CA LEU A 163 -8.86 0.53 -3.68
C LEU A 163 -9.71 0.15 -2.48
N MET A 164 -9.12 0.04 -1.27
CA MET A 164 -9.89 -0.21 -0.05
C MET A 164 -10.82 0.95 0.31
N LEU A 165 -10.40 2.21 0.15
CA LEU A 165 -11.31 3.35 0.39
C LEU A 165 -12.47 3.34 -0.59
N ALA A 166 -12.22 3.00 -1.86
CA ALA A 166 -13.28 2.82 -2.84
C ALA A 166 -14.23 1.68 -2.41
N ALA A 167 -13.71 0.53 -1.99
CA ALA A 167 -14.50 -0.60 -1.48
C ALA A 167 -15.39 -0.18 -0.30
N LEU A 168 -14.80 0.50 0.68
CA LEU A 168 -15.50 0.93 1.89
C LEU A 168 -16.56 2.00 1.62
N GLY A 169 -16.30 2.94 0.73
CA GLY A 169 -17.32 3.94 0.43
C GLY A 169 -18.40 3.49 -0.52
N LEU A 170 -18.13 2.49 -1.37
CA LEU A 170 -19.21 1.80 -2.07
C LEU A 170 -20.22 1.26 -1.04
N LEU A 171 -19.76 0.75 0.10
CA LEU A 171 -20.60 0.25 1.20
C LEU A 171 -21.27 1.34 2.06
N GLY A 172 -21.16 2.61 1.69
CA GLY A 172 -21.80 3.71 2.42
C GLY A 172 -21.05 4.15 3.68
N PHE A 173 -19.80 3.72 3.91
CA PHE A 173 -19.01 4.32 5.00
C PHE A 173 -18.72 5.80 4.69
N THR A 174 -19.16 6.67 5.58
CA THR A 174 -18.98 8.14 5.50
C THR A 174 -17.90 8.64 6.47
N ASP A 175 -17.67 7.94 7.59
CA ASP A 175 -16.64 8.30 8.56
C ASP A 175 -15.23 8.00 8.03
N MET A 176 -14.60 9.04 7.51
CA MET A 176 -13.25 9.01 6.95
C MET A 176 -12.19 8.55 7.96
N HIS A 177 -12.35 8.81 9.26
CA HIS A 177 -11.37 8.36 10.27
C HIS A 177 -11.45 6.84 10.44
N ARG A 178 -12.66 6.30 10.56
CA ARG A 178 -12.89 4.84 10.64
C ARG A 178 -12.46 4.12 9.39
N MET A 179 -12.77 4.66 8.20
CA MET A 179 -12.34 4.08 6.93
C MET A 179 -10.82 4.01 6.82
N ASN A 180 -10.12 5.08 7.19
CA ASN A 180 -8.65 5.10 7.16
C ASN A 180 -8.04 4.12 8.17
N ALA A 181 -8.61 4.02 9.37
CA ALA A 181 -8.17 3.05 10.38
C ALA A 181 -8.34 1.61 9.88
N LEU A 182 -9.51 1.27 9.33
CA LEU A 182 -9.82 -0.06 8.79
C LEU A 182 -8.93 -0.40 7.59
N LYS A 183 -8.83 0.51 6.62
CA LYS A 183 -7.90 0.39 5.48
C LYS A 183 -6.47 0.09 5.93
N ASN A 184 -5.94 0.86 6.87
CA ASN A 184 -4.54 0.72 7.29
C ASN A 184 -4.32 -0.64 7.98
N LEU A 185 -5.27 -1.08 8.81
CA LEU A 185 -5.23 -2.40 9.43
C LEU A 185 -5.27 -3.53 8.39
N LEU A 186 -6.19 -3.46 7.42
CA LEU A 186 -6.31 -4.45 6.36
C LEU A 186 -5.07 -4.47 5.46
N ALA A 187 -4.52 -3.30 5.11
CA ALA A 187 -3.28 -3.17 4.35
C ALA A 187 -2.08 -3.78 5.07
N VAL A 188 -1.97 -3.59 6.39
CA VAL A 188 -0.95 -4.26 7.20
C VAL A 188 -1.18 -5.77 7.24
N GLY A 189 -2.43 -6.24 7.33
CA GLY A 189 -2.74 -7.66 7.25
C GLY A 189 -2.32 -8.29 5.92
N ILE A 190 -2.66 -7.66 4.79
CA ILE A 190 -2.30 -8.12 3.44
C ILE A 190 -0.79 -8.14 3.26
N ASN A 191 -0.09 -7.04 3.56
CA ASN A 191 1.36 -6.99 3.43
C ASN A 191 2.05 -7.90 4.45
N GLY A 192 1.47 -8.10 5.63
CA GLY A 192 1.98 -8.99 6.66
C GLY A 192 1.94 -10.45 6.23
N ILE A 193 0.81 -10.92 5.70
CA ILE A 193 0.70 -12.29 5.21
C ILE A 193 1.56 -12.52 3.96
N ALA A 194 1.64 -11.52 3.07
CA ALA A 194 2.56 -11.57 1.93
C ALA A 194 4.03 -11.60 2.37
N ALA A 195 4.42 -10.78 3.34
CA ALA A 195 5.77 -10.77 3.91
C ALA A 195 6.13 -12.12 4.54
N VAL A 196 5.23 -12.72 5.32
CA VAL A 196 5.44 -14.06 5.89
C VAL A 196 5.65 -15.09 4.78
N TYR A 197 4.82 -15.04 3.73
CA TYR A 197 4.97 -15.92 2.57
C TYR A 197 6.31 -15.73 1.87
N PHE A 198 6.72 -14.49 1.58
CA PHE A 198 8.00 -14.20 0.93
C PHE A 198 9.21 -14.63 1.77
N ILE A 199 9.16 -14.44 3.09
CA ILE A 199 10.20 -14.90 4.03
C ILE A 199 10.28 -16.43 4.00
N ALA A 200 9.13 -17.12 4.09
CA ALA A 200 9.08 -18.58 4.10
C ALA A 200 9.58 -19.19 2.78
N SER A 201 9.37 -18.51 1.66
CA SER A 201 9.85 -18.94 0.35
C SER A 201 11.30 -18.55 0.04
N GLY A 202 12.00 -17.84 0.94
CA GLY A 202 13.39 -17.41 0.73
C GLY A 202 13.55 -16.32 -0.35
N ALA A 203 12.48 -15.62 -0.72
CA ALA A 203 12.46 -14.64 -1.80
C ALA A 203 12.88 -13.22 -1.34
N VAL A 204 13.69 -13.12 -0.29
CA VAL A 204 13.97 -11.87 0.42
C VAL A 204 15.48 -11.62 0.52
N ILE A 205 15.91 -10.42 0.15
CA ILE A 205 17.30 -9.99 0.22
C ILE A 205 17.54 -9.33 1.59
N TRP A 206 17.98 -10.11 2.57
CA TRP A 206 18.13 -9.66 3.97
C TRP A 206 19.07 -8.46 4.15
N SER A 207 20.12 -8.36 3.31
CA SER A 207 21.03 -7.21 3.34
C SER A 207 20.30 -5.89 3.09
N ASP A 208 19.34 -5.92 2.17
CA ASP A 208 18.55 -4.75 1.79
C ASP A 208 17.42 -4.54 2.80
N VAL A 209 16.79 -5.62 3.31
CA VAL A 209 15.74 -5.52 4.34
C VAL A 209 16.20 -4.75 5.57
N LEU A 210 17.36 -5.10 6.14
CA LEU A 210 17.83 -4.44 7.36
C LEU A 210 18.02 -2.94 7.14
N LEU A 211 18.76 -2.58 6.09
CA LEU A 211 19.03 -1.19 5.72
C LEU A 211 17.74 -0.41 5.45
N MET A 212 16.86 -0.99 4.63
CA MET A 212 15.59 -0.37 4.25
C MET A 212 14.66 -0.23 5.44
N THR A 213 14.62 -1.20 6.36
CA THR A 213 13.77 -1.15 7.55
C THR A 213 14.15 0.03 8.44
N PHE A 214 15.44 0.18 8.77
CA PHE A 214 15.89 1.31 9.59
C PHE A 214 15.66 2.65 8.90
N ALA A 215 15.97 2.74 7.61
CA ALA A 215 15.73 3.95 6.83
C ALA A 215 14.24 4.30 6.75
N ALA A 216 13.37 3.32 6.51
CA ALA A 216 11.93 3.51 6.42
C ALA A 216 11.30 3.89 7.76
N ILE A 217 11.76 3.32 8.88
CA ILE A 217 11.31 3.73 10.23
C ILE A 217 11.72 5.18 10.50
N ALA A 218 12.98 5.55 10.21
CA ALA A 218 13.45 6.93 10.36
C ALA A 218 12.66 7.90 9.46
N GLY A 219 12.38 7.48 8.23
CA GLY A 219 11.57 8.22 7.27
C GLY A 219 10.14 8.41 7.74
N ALA A 220 9.50 7.35 8.23
CA ALA A 220 8.14 7.41 8.78
C ALA A 220 8.07 8.33 10.00
N TYR A 221 9.06 8.24 10.90
CA TYR A 221 9.15 9.13 12.06
C TYR A 221 9.30 10.60 11.66
N ALA A 222 10.20 10.90 10.73
CA ALA A 222 10.34 12.24 10.17
C ALA A 222 9.04 12.70 9.49
N GLY A 223 8.41 11.82 8.70
CA GLY A 223 7.17 12.10 7.98
C GLY A 223 6.01 12.47 8.88
N THR A 224 5.81 11.79 10.01
CA THR A 224 4.75 12.15 10.97
C THR A 224 4.89 13.58 11.52
N ARG A 225 6.13 14.04 11.75
CA ARG A 225 6.42 15.41 12.21
C ARG A 225 6.31 16.43 11.09
N LEU A 226 6.80 16.07 9.90
CA LEU A 226 6.85 16.95 8.74
C LEU A 226 5.49 17.07 8.04
N ALA A 227 4.57 16.14 8.27
CA ALA A 227 3.20 16.17 7.76
C ALA A 227 2.47 17.48 8.12
N TYR A 228 2.74 18.01 9.32
CA TYR A 228 2.17 19.28 9.78
C TYR A 228 2.72 20.49 9.03
N ARG A 229 3.92 20.40 8.44
CA ARG A 229 4.59 21.52 7.73
C ARG A 229 4.40 21.46 6.21
N LEU A 230 4.51 20.28 5.61
CA LEU A 230 4.46 20.10 4.16
C LEU A 230 3.03 20.03 3.61
N GLY A 231 2.06 19.65 4.45
CA GLY A 231 0.69 19.43 4.02
C GLY A 231 0.52 18.17 3.17
N ARG A 232 -0.59 17.44 3.37
CA ARG A 232 -0.86 16.18 2.68
C ARG A 232 -0.90 16.33 1.15
N ARG A 233 -1.34 17.48 0.65
CA ARG A 233 -1.46 17.76 -0.80
C ARG A 233 -0.09 17.79 -1.49
N PHE A 234 0.90 18.43 -0.88
CA PHE A 234 2.25 18.51 -1.44
C PHE A 234 2.87 17.11 -1.58
N VAL A 235 2.84 16.33 -0.50
CA VAL A 235 3.42 14.98 -0.50
C VAL A 235 2.73 14.09 -1.53
N ARG A 236 1.40 14.19 -1.67
CA ARG A 236 0.68 13.49 -2.72
C ARG A 236 1.17 13.88 -4.12
N ILE A 237 1.30 15.17 -4.42
CA ILE A 237 1.79 15.64 -5.73
C ILE A 237 3.19 15.08 -6.00
N VAL A 238 4.08 15.12 -5.00
CA VAL A 238 5.43 14.55 -5.12
C VAL A 238 5.37 13.06 -5.47
N VAL A 239 4.52 12.28 -4.79
CA VAL A 239 4.35 10.85 -5.07
C VAL A 239 3.83 10.61 -6.49
N ILE A 240 2.87 11.43 -6.95
CA ILE A 240 2.32 11.32 -8.30
C ILE A 240 3.40 11.61 -9.34
N VAL A 241 4.15 12.70 -9.16
CA VAL A 241 5.24 13.07 -10.07
C VAL A 241 6.30 11.97 -10.11
N ILE A 242 6.75 11.47 -8.95
CA ILE A 242 7.72 10.37 -8.90
C ILE A 242 7.14 9.13 -9.59
N GLY A 243 5.90 8.73 -9.28
CA GLY A 243 5.26 7.56 -9.89
C GLY A 243 5.16 7.66 -11.42
N LEU A 244 4.80 8.84 -11.95
CA LEU A 244 4.78 9.09 -13.39
C LEU A 244 6.18 9.01 -14.00
N VAL A 245 7.17 9.67 -13.40
CA VAL A 245 8.57 9.65 -13.86
C VAL A 245 9.11 8.22 -13.85
N MET A 246 8.86 7.47 -12.78
CA MET A 246 9.30 6.06 -12.66
C MET A 246 8.61 5.16 -13.69
N SER A 247 7.30 5.31 -13.88
CA SER A 247 6.56 4.55 -14.89
C SER A 247 7.12 4.81 -16.29
N VAL A 248 7.24 6.09 -16.67
CA VAL A 248 7.81 6.50 -17.97
C VAL A 248 9.24 5.98 -18.13
N SER A 249 10.09 6.15 -17.12
CA SER A 249 11.48 5.68 -17.16
C SER A 249 11.58 4.17 -17.35
N LEU A 250 10.66 3.39 -16.79
CA LEU A 250 10.66 1.94 -16.91
C LEU A 250 9.99 1.47 -18.22
N PHE A 251 9.13 2.28 -18.84
CA PHE A 251 8.59 2.02 -20.18
C PHE A 251 9.64 2.14 -21.28
N PHE A 252 10.58 3.07 -21.14
CA PHE A 252 11.62 3.36 -22.15
C PHE A 252 12.92 2.57 -21.95
N ARG A 253 12.92 1.55 -21.09
CA ARG A 253 14.11 0.77 -20.71
C ARG A 253 13.98 -0.68 -21.15
#